data_AF-A0A953BIN5-F1
#
_entry.id   AF-A0A953BIN5-F1
#
_cell.length_a   1.000
_cell.length_b   1.000
_cell.length_c   1.000
_cell.angle_alpha   90.00
_cell.angle_beta   90.00
_cell.angle_gamma   90.00
#
_symmetry.space_group_name_H-M   'P 1'
#
loop_
_entity.id
_entity.type
_entity.pdbx_description
1 polymer ?
#
loop_
_entity_poly.entity_id
_entity_poly.type
_entity_poly.pdbx_seq_one_letter_code
_entity_poly.pdbx_strand_id
1 'polypeptide(L)'
;MKTMTRALLVAGVAAAGLGLGGCRGMKVDYVVEVRNMTGGTVQASVVHDHSERVVVAAGTNVFPNDRKQLSLPRRGRFERLELSVTAPNNPGVPARMPLSPGMTYVNVTRQGDEGPIRLELVR
;
A
#
# COMPACT_ATOMS: atom_id res chain seq x y z
N MET A 1 24.15 -50.53 50.34
CA MET A 1 24.39 -49.64 51.50
C MET A 1 24.87 -48.28 51.00
N LYS A 2 24.47 -47.22 51.71
CA LYS A 2 24.76 -45.78 51.51
C LYS A 2 23.84 -45.00 50.56
N THR A 3 22.82 -44.49 51.24
CA THR A 3 21.96 -43.34 51.04
C THR A 3 22.68 -42.03 50.68
N MET A 4 21.84 -41.07 50.27
CA MET A 4 21.95 -39.60 50.36
C MET A 4 22.27 -38.87 49.05
N THR A 5 21.67 -37.74 48.68
CA THR A 5 20.61 -36.87 49.24
C THR A 5 20.45 -35.69 48.25
N ARG A 6 19.23 -35.14 48.14
CA ARG A 6 18.86 -33.77 47.68
C ARG A 6 18.85 -33.42 46.19
N ALA A 7 17.63 -33.40 45.67
CA ALA A 7 17.11 -32.30 44.86
C ALA A 7 17.29 -30.94 45.55
N LEU A 8 17.76 -29.91 44.83
CA LEU A 8 17.12 -28.59 44.66
C LEU A 8 17.99 -27.64 43.79
N LEU A 9 17.34 -26.59 43.27
CA LEU A 9 17.81 -25.40 42.52
C LEU A 9 17.75 -25.59 40.99
N VAL A 10 16.67 -25.22 40.30
CA VAL A 10 16.04 -23.88 40.13
C VAL A 10 17.11 -22.81 39.87
N ALA A 11 17.37 -22.53 38.59
CA ALA A 11 17.62 -21.19 38.06
C ALA A 11 17.81 -21.26 36.54
N GLY A 12 17.11 -20.37 35.82
CA GLY A 12 17.47 -20.02 34.46
C GLY A 12 16.58 -20.60 33.37
N VAL A 13 15.31 -20.21 33.35
CA VAL A 13 14.65 -19.90 32.07
C VAL A 13 15.47 -18.77 31.44
N ALA A 14 16.56 -19.12 30.76
CA ALA A 14 17.30 -18.20 29.94
C ALA A 14 16.43 -17.91 28.73
N ALA A 15 15.79 -16.75 28.79
CA ALA A 15 15.08 -16.11 27.72
C ALA A 15 15.84 -16.30 26.40
N ALA A 16 15.37 -17.22 25.56
CA ALA A 16 15.50 -17.11 24.11
C ALA A 16 14.47 -16.10 23.59
N GLY A 17 14.42 -14.94 24.25
CA GLY A 17 13.91 -13.70 23.68
C GLY A 17 15.10 -13.00 23.03
N LEU A 18 14.85 -12.38 21.89
CA LEU A 18 15.80 -11.62 21.06
C LEU A 18 16.45 -12.43 19.93
N GLY A 19 15.60 -12.95 19.06
CA GLY A 19 15.95 -13.27 17.68
C GLY A 19 14.89 -12.88 16.66
N LEU A 20 13.82 -12.18 17.06
CA LEU A 20 13.00 -11.40 16.12
C LEU A 20 13.80 -10.14 15.75
N GLY A 21 14.89 -10.35 15.02
CA GLY A 21 15.58 -9.32 14.28
C GLY A 21 14.55 -8.73 13.33
N GLY A 22 13.95 -7.64 13.78
CA GLY A 22 12.74 -7.12 13.20
C GLY A 22 12.90 -6.90 11.70
N CYS A 23 11.77 -7.02 11.01
CA CYS A 23 11.48 -6.17 9.86
C CYS A 23 11.45 -4.69 10.32
N ARG A 24 12.53 -4.20 10.94
CA ARG A 24 12.81 -2.81 11.22
C ARG A 24 13.27 -2.21 9.90
N GLY A 25 12.43 -1.35 9.33
CA GLY A 25 12.93 -0.30 8.47
C GLY A 25 12.45 -0.31 7.02
N MET A 26 11.36 -0.99 6.67
CA MET A 26 10.65 -0.57 5.47
C MET A 26 9.83 0.68 5.81
N LYS A 27 10.49 1.84 5.79
CA LYS A 27 9.80 3.14 5.88
C LYS A 27 8.91 3.27 4.65
N VAL A 28 7.61 3.05 4.86
CA VAL A 28 6.57 3.28 3.86
C VAL A 28 6.30 4.77 3.89
N ASP A 29 6.82 5.48 2.89
CA ASP A 29 6.71 6.94 2.84
C ASP A 29 5.55 7.40 1.97
N TYR A 30 4.95 6.51 1.19
CA TYR A 30 3.79 6.81 0.36
C TYR A 30 2.76 5.73 0.57
N VAL A 31 1.61 6.14 1.10
CA VAL A 31 0.43 5.29 1.25
C VAL A 31 -0.72 6.00 0.58
N VAL A 32 -1.39 5.31 -0.34
CA VAL A 32 -2.63 5.80 -0.93
C VAL A 32 -3.75 4.80 -0.68
N GLU A 33 -4.80 5.24 -0.02
CA GLU A 33 -6.05 4.50 0.08
C GLU A 33 -7.00 4.98 -1.02
N VAL A 34 -7.41 4.05 -1.85
CA VAL A 34 -8.28 4.29 -2.99
C VAL A 34 -9.64 3.68 -2.69
N ARG A 35 -10.68 4.51 -2.63
CA ARG A 35 -12.07 4.10 -2.48
C ARG A 35 -12.78 4.20 -3.83
N ASN A 36 -13.34 3.09 -4.30
CA ASN A 36 -14.08 3.08 -5.55
C ASN A 36 -15.57 3.39 -5.29
N MET A 37 -16.03 4.53 -5.78
CA MET A 37 -17.43 4.96 -5.72
C MET A 37 -18.14 4.85 -7.08
N THR A 38 -17.51 4.18 -8.06
CA THR A 38 -18.10 3.92 -9.37
C THR A 38 -18.92 2.63 -9.37
N GLY A 39 -19.79 2.45 -10.37
CA GLY A 39 -20.57 1.23 -10.56
C GLY A 39 -19.77 0.02 -11.08
N GLY A 40 -18.48 0.17 -11.41
CA GLY A 40 -17.66 -0.88 -12.01
C GLY A 40 -16.30 -1.04 -11.33
N THR A 41 -15.60 -2.14 -11.61
CA THR A 41 -14.23 -2.34 -11.13
C THR A 41 -13.29 -1.33 -11.76
N VAL A 42 -12.43 -0.71 -10.95
CA VAL A 42 -11.37 0.18 -11.42
C VAL A 42 -10.01 -0.46 -11.14
N GLN A 43 -9.04 -0.18 -11.99
CA GLN A 43 -7.64 -0.54 -11.79
C GLN A 43 -6.90 0.69 -11.28
N ALA A 44 -6.36 0.60 -10.07
CA ALA A 44 -5.57 1.65 -9.44
C ALA A 44 -4.10 1.23 -9.40
N SER A 45 -3.23 2.09 -9.90
CA SER A 45 -1.80 1.85 -9.98
C SER A 45 -1.03 3.09 -9.54
N VAL A 46 -0.01 2.91 -8.70
CA VAL A 46 0.98 3.97 -8.50
C VAL A 46 2.04 3.83 -9.56
N VAL A 47 2.28 4.91 -10.29
CA VAL A 47 3.26 4.99 -11.36
C VAL A 47 4.33 6.01 -11.02
N HIS A 48 5.53 5.82 -11.55
CA HIS A 48 6.54 6.88 -11.60
C HIS A 48 6.91 7.14 -13.06
N ASP A 49 7.08 8.41 -13.39
CA ASP A 49 7.57 8.84 -14.69
C ASP A 49 9.10 8.87 -14.63
N HIS A 50 9.75 8.04 -15.44
CA HIS A 50 11.21 8.06 -15.56
C HIS A 50 11.58 8.16 -17.03
N SER A 51 12.09 9.33 -17.42
CA SER A 51 12.79 9.59 -18.69
C SER A 51 12.16 8.84 -19.87
N GLU A 52 10.92 9.19 -20.21
CA GLU A 52 10.14 8.67 -21.35
C GLU A 52 9.39 7.34 -21.13
N ARG A 53 9.42 6.76 -19.92
CA ARG A 53 8.62 5.57 -19.60
C ARG A 53 7.87 5.71 -18.29
N VAL A 54 6.56 5.44 -18.36
CA VAL A 54 5.70 5.22 -17.19
C VAL A 54 5.93 3.81 -16.67
N VAL A 55 6.41 3.70 -15.44
CA VAL A 55 6.63 2.41 -14.76
C VAL A 55 5.65 2.24 -13.61
N VAL A 56 5.01 1.08 -13.54
CA VAL A 56 4.07 0.73 -12.46
C VAL A 56 4.86 0.24 -11.24
N ALA A 57 4.78 0.98 -10.14
CA ALA A 57 5.44 0.65 -8.88
C ALA A 57 4.59 -0.27 -8.00
N ALA A 58 3.26 -0.09 -8.03
CA ALA A 58 2.29 -0.96 -7.38
C ALA A 58 0.93 -0.85 -8.09
N GLY A 59 0.11 -1.89 -8.05
CA GLY A 59 -1.23 -1.83 -8.64
C GLY A 59 -2.19 -2.86 -8.07
N THR A 60 -3.47 -2.55 -8.12
CA THR A 60 -4.56 -3.40 -7.63
C THR A 60 -5.87 -3.09 -8.33
N ASN A 61 -6.79 -4.05 -8.31
CA ASN A 61 -8.18 -3.84 -8.72
C ASN A 61 -8.99 -3.44 -7.48
N VAL A 62 -9.83 -2.41 -7.62
CA VAL A 62 -10.73 -1.95 -6.58
C VAL A 62 -12.16 -2.17 -7.08
N PHE A 63 -12.88 -3.09 -6.44
CA PHE A 63 -14.25 -3.42 -6.80
C PHE A 63 -15.23 -2.29 -6.43
N PRO A 64 -16.44 -2.24 -7.01
CA PRO A 64 -17.43 -1.23 -6.65
C PRO A 64 -17.68 -1.18 -5.14
N ASN A 65 -17.70 0.03 -4.57
CA ASN A 65 -17.88 0.30 -3.13
C ASN A 65 -16.80 -0.28 -2.21
N ASP A 66 -15.70 -0.80 -2.75
CA ASP A 66 -14.55 -1.31 -1.99
C ASP A 66 -13.50 -0.20 -1.79
N ARG A 67 -12.57 -0.46 -0.86
CA ARG A 67 -11.36 0.34 -0.65
C ARG A 67 -10.12 -0.56 -0.65
N LYS A 68 -9.04 -0.07 -1.26
CA LYS A 68 -7.74 -0.75 -1.24
C LYS A 68 -6.63 0.23 -0.93
N GLN A 69 -5.64 -0.26 -0.21
CA GLN A 69 -4.44 0.48 0.13
C GLN A 69 -3.29 0.04 -0.78
N LEU A 70 -2.62 1.00 -1.42
CA LEU A 70 -1.35 0.81 -2.11
C LEU A 70 -0.26 1.48 -1.28
N SER A 71 0.76 0.73 -0.91
CA SER A 71 1.86 1.18 -0.05
C SER A 71 3.18 1.00 -0.78
N LEU A 72 4.00 2.04 -0.82
CA LEU A 72 5.31 2.01 -1.47
C LEU A 72 6.42 2.32 -0.48
N PRO A 73 7.49 1.50 -0.45
CA PRO A 73 8.66 1.82 0.34
C PRO A 73 9.39 3.04 -0.23
N ARG A 74 10.03 3.83 0.64
CA ARG A 74 11.01 4.86 0.24
C ARG A 74 12.30 4.22 -0.27
N ARG A 75 12.26 3.47 -1.37
CA ARG A 75 13.45 2.89 -2.00
C ARG A 75 13.64 3.49 -3.38
N GLY A 76 14.33 4.63 -3.43
CA GLY A 76 14.73 5.29 -4.67
C GLY A 76 14.45 6.79 -4.68
N ARG A 77 15.14 7.52 -5.57
CA ARG A 77 14.74 8.87 -5.97
C ARG A 77 13.55 8.73 -6.92
N PHE A 78 12.37 8.46 -6.37
CA PHE A 78 11.16 8.64 -7.18
C PHE A 78 10.98 10.14 -7.35
N GLU A 79 11.37 10.67 -8.51
CA GLU A 79 11.31 12.10 -8.79
C GLU A 79 9.86 12.60 -8.79
N ARG A 80 8.90 11.73 -9.13
CA ARG A 80 7.46 11.99 -9.03
C ARG A 80 6.66 10.68 -9.02
N LEU A 81 5.87 10.45 -7.97
CA LEU A 81 4.89 9.37 -7.92
C LEU A 81 3.49 9.92 -8.22
N GLU A 82 2.73 9.19 -9.02
CA GLU A 82 1.35 9.54 -9.34
C GLU A 82 0.45 8.32 -9.13
N LEU A 83 -0.71 8.51 -8.53
CA LEU A 83 -1.81 7.56 -8.62
C LEU A 83 -2.41 7.68 -10.01
N SER A 84 -2.46 6.58 -10.74
CA SER A 84 -3.14 6.42 -12.03
C SER A 84 -4.29 5.45 -11.86
N VAL A 85 -5.50 5.86 -12.23
CA VAL A 85 -6.70 5.02 -12.19
C VAL A 85 -7.33 4.92 -13.57
N THR A 86 -7.62 3.70 -13.98
CA THR A 86 -8.36 3.40 -15.22
C THR A 86 -9.49 2.42 -14.95
N ALA A 87 -10.38 2.26 -15.91
CA ALA A 87 -11.47 1.29 -15.86
C ALA A 87 -11.76 0.77 -17.27
N PRO A 88 -12.36 -0.43 -17.42
CA PRO A 88 -12.58 -1.06 -18.72
C PRO A 88 -13.30 -0.17 -19.75
N ASN A 89 -14.23 0.66 -19.28
CA ASN A 89 -15.02 1.59 -20.12
C ASN A 89 -14.69 3.06 -19.80
N ASN A 90 -13.44 3.40 -19.50
CA ASN A 90 -13.05 4.80 -19.28
C ASN A 90 -12.77 5.47 -20.64
N PRO A 91 -13.63 6.36 -21.16
CA PRO A 91 -13.32 7.08 -22.39
C PRO A 91 -12.18 8.08 -22.13
N GLY A 92 -10.97 7.75 -22.60
CA GLY A 92 -9.81 8.65 -22.57
C GLY A 92 -8.59 8.08 -21.85
N VAL A 93 -7.75 9.00 -21.35
CA VAL A 93 -6.50 8.69 -20.65
C VAL A 93 -6.81 8.31 -19.19
N PRO A 94 -6.03 7.41 -18.55
CA PRO A 94 -6.17 7.15 -17.12
C PRO A 94 -6.18 8.46 -16.31
N ALA A 95 -7.07 8.55 -15.32
CA ALA A 95 -7.08 9.69 -14.41
C ALA A 95 -5.82 9.63 -13.54
N ARG A 96 -5.08 10.75 -13.45
CA ARG A 96 -3.82 10.83 -12.71
C ARG A 96 -3.88 11.88 -11.61
N MET A 97 -3.23 11.59 -10.50
CA MET A 97 -3.08 12.49 -9.36
C MET A 97 -1.66 12.35 -8.77
N PRO A 98 -0.92 13.45 -8.59
CA PRO A 98 0.38 13.38 -7.94
C PRO A 98 0.23 12.97 -6.47
N LEU A 99 1.14 12.12 -5.99
CA LEU A 99 1.19 11.67 -4.61
C LEU A 99 2.24 12.46 -3.84
N SER A 100 1.85 12.92 -2.65
CA SER A 100 2.77 13.50 -1.69
C SER A 100 3.24 12.43 -0.70
N PRO A 101 4.42 12.58 -0.08
CA PRO A 101 4.82 11.73 1.02
C PRO A 101 3.76 11.75 2.15
N GLY A 102 3.49 10.60 2.73
CA GLY A 102 2.47 10.39 3.76
C GLY A 102 1.29 9.54 3.27
N MET A 103 0.17 9.66 4.01
CA MET A 103 -1.10 9.01 3.70
C MET A 103 -1.95 9.92 2.82
N THR A 104 -2.46 9.40 1.72
CA THR A 104 -3.40 10.08 0.83
C THR A 104 -4.66 9.24 0.70
N TYR A 105 -5.83 9.86 0.88
CA TYR A 105 -7.12 9.21 0.67
C TYR A 105 -7.75 9.74 -0.61
N VAL A 106 -8.16 8.84 -1.51
CA VAL A 106 -8.70 9.21 -2.82
C VAL A 106 -10.01 8.49 -3.06
N ASN A 107 -11.05 9.27 -3.34
CA ASN A 107 -12.30 8.76 -3.90
C ASN A 107 -12.18 8.72 -5.42
N VAL A 108 -12.57 7.59 -6.00
CA VAL A 108 -12.70 7.40 -7.44
C VAL A 108 -14.16 7.49 -7.81
N THR A 109 -14.52 8.52 -8.57
CA THR A 109 -15.89 8.76 -9.02
C THR A 109 -15.95 8.69 -10.55
N ARG A 110 -17.16 8.49 -11.09
CA ARG A 110 -17.42 8.53 -12.54
C ARG A 110 -18.66 9.39 -12.79
N GLN A 111 -18.59 10.26 -13.80
CA GLN A 111 -19.71 11.09 -14.19
C GLN A 111 -20.71 10.27 -15.05
N GLY A 112 -21.69 9.64 -14.41
CA GLY A 112 -22.58 8.68 -15.10
C GLY A 112 -21.88 7.36 -15.42
N ASP A 113 -22.56 6.46 -16.13
CA ASP A 113 -22.04 5.10 -16.38
C ASP A 113 -20.89 5.08 -17.41
N GLU A 114 -20.89 6.03 -18.34
CA GLU A 114 -19.92 6.14 -19.44
C GLU A 114 -18.97 7.34 -19.31
N GLY A 115 -19.05 8.14 -18.24
CA GLY A 115 -18.19 9.31 -18.10
C GLY A 115 -16.72 8.99 -17.78
N PRO A 116 -15.84 10.00 -17.85
CA PRO A 116 -14.45 9.85 -17.44
C PRO A 116 -14.35 9.59 -15.94
N ILE A 117 -13.31 8.85 -15.55
CA ILE A 117 -12.93 8.69 -14.15
C ILE A 117 -12.43 10.04 -13.59
N ARG A 118 -12.84 10.36 -12.36
CA ARG A 118 -12.36 11.51 -11.58
C ARG A 118 -11.74 11.04 -10.28
N LEU A 119 -10.69 11.74 -9.85
CA LEU A 119 -9.99 11.48 -8.61
C LEU A 119 -10.19 12.67 -7.67
N GLU A 120 -10.76 12.40 -6.50
CA GLU A 120 -11.08 13.40 -5.49
C GLU A 120 -10.30 13.11 -4.23
N LEU A 121 -9.49 14.07 -3.79
CA LEU A 121 -8.71 13.93 -2.56
C LEU A 121 -9.64 14.15 -1.36
N VAL A 122 -9.64 13.18 -0.45
CA VAL A 122 -10.37 13.25 0.82
C VAL A 122 -9.43 13.85 1.86
N ARG A 123 -9.83 14.99 2.42
CA ARG A 123 -9.11 15.67 3.51
C ARG A 123 -9.61 15.20 4.86
#